data_AF-A0A522W0L7-F1
#
_entry.id   AF-A0A522W0L7-F1
#
_cell.length_a   1.000
_cell.length_b   1.000
_cell.length_c   1.000
_cell.angle_alpha   90.00
_cell.angle_beta   90.00
_cell.angle_gamma   90.00
#
_symmetry.space_group_name_H-M   'P 1'
#
loop_
_entity.id
_entity.type
_entity.pdbx_description
1 polymer ?
#
loop_
_entity_poly.entity_id
_entity_poly.type
_entity_poly.pdbx_seq_one_letter_code
_entity_poly.pdbx_strand_id
1 'polypeptide(L)' 'MAKSFTGRKRIRKSFGRIPSIAPMPNLIEVQKSSYDRFLQMDTPPQSRDESGLQEVFRSVFPIKDFSERGTLEFV' A
#
# COMPACT_ATOMS: atom_id res chain seq x y z
N MET A 1 -9.27 -25.57 14.84
CA MET A 1 -7.91 -25.66 14.25
C MET A 1 -8.06 -25.88 12.76
N ALA A 2 -7.54 -24.97 11.93
CA ALA A 2 -7.55 -25.17 10.48
C ALA A 2 -6.66 -26.37 10.13
N LYS A 3 -7.22 -27.40 9.50
CA LYS A 3 -6.44 -28.53 8.95
C LYS A 3 -5.71 -28.02 7.72
N SER A 4 -4.50 -27.51 7.92
CA SER A 4 -3.58 -27.14 6.83
C SER A 4 -3.10 -28.40 6.12
N PHE A 5 -3.27 -28.46 4.80
CA PHE A 5 -2.83 -29.56 3.95
C PHE A 5 -1.33 -29.44 3.62
N THR A 6 -0.48 -29.28 4.65
CA THR A 6 0.97 -29.36 4.46
C THR A 6 1.37 -30.82 4.61
N GLY A 7 2.07 -31.38 3.62
CA GLY A 7 2.30 -32.82 3.40
C GLY A 7 3.01 -33.62 4.51
N ARG A 8 3.20 -33.07 5.71
CA ARG A 8 3.67 -33.79 6.90
C ARG A 8 2.63 -33.67 8.02
N LYS A 9 2.08 -34.82 8.43
CA LYS A 9 1.14 -35.00 9.55
C LYS A 9 1.78 -34.68 10.93
N ARG A 10 2.36 -33.50 11.12
CA ARG A 10 2.91 -33.07 12.42
C ARG A 10 1.85 -32.27 13.18
N ILE A 11 1.30 -32.87 14.23
CA ILE A 11 0.28 -32.22 15.07
C ILE A 11 0.97 -31.32 16.10
N ARG A 12 0.60 -30.04 16.15
CA ARG A 12 1.02 -29.11 17.20
C ARG A 12 -0.03 -29.09 18.31
N LYS A 13 0.33 -29.58 19.51
CA LYS A 13 -0.52 -29.45 20.71
C LYS A 13 -0.36 -28.04 21.32
N SER A 14 -1.46 -27.46 21.78
CA SER A 14 -1.50 -26.19 22.52
C SER A 14 -2.12 -26.43 23.90
N PHE A 15 -1.55 -25.83 24.94
CA PHE A 15 -2.02 -25.94 26.33
C PHE A 15 -2.63 -24.63 26.86
N GLY A 16 -2.75 -23.60 26.00
CA GLY A 16 -3.36 -22.33 26.37
C GLY A 16 -4.84 -22.49 26.71
N ARG A 17 -5.26 -21.92 27.83
CA ARG A 17 -6.66 -21.96 28.30
C ARG A 17 -7.50 -20.79 27.79
N ILE A 18 -6.85 -19.67 27.50
CA ILE A 18 -7.50 -18.43 27.04
C ILE A 18 -7.69 -18.51 25.52
N PRO A 19 -8.92 -18.35 25.01
CA PRO A 19 -9.17 -18.30 23.58
C PRO A 19 -8.68 -16.98 22.98
N SER A 20 -8.16 -17.05 21.75
CA SER A 20 -7.91 -15.84 20.94
C SER A 20 -9.27 -15.25 20.53
N ILE A 21 -9.51 -14.00 20.93
CA ILE A 21 -10.76 -13.28 20.63
C ILE A 21 -10.74 -12.62 19.24
N ALA A 22 -9.54 -12.41 18.69
CA ALA A 22 -9.34 -11.81 17.39
C ALA A 22 -8.27 -12.60 16.62
N PRO A 23 -8.45 -12.81 15.31
CA PRO A 23 -7.44 -13.43 14.47
C PRO A 23 -6.18 -12.56 14.40
N MET A 24 -5.05 -13.19 14.12
CA MET A 24 -3.82 -12.44 13.86
C MET A 24 -4.04 -11.57 12.62
N PRO A 25 -3.74 -10.26 12.69
CA PRO A 25 -3.85 -9.40 11.52
C PRO A 25 -2.80 -9.78 10.48
N ASN A 26 -2.94 -9.23 9.28
CA ASN A 26 -1.90 -9.37 8.28
C ASN A 26 -0.64 -8.63 8.76
N LEU A 27 0.43 -9.37 9.03
CA LEU A 27 1.67 -8.84 9.61
C LEU A 27 2.40 -7.85 8.68
N ILE A 28 2.03 -7.81 7.40
CA ILE A 28 2.60 -6.89 6.41
C ILE A 28 1.60 -5.83 5.91
N GLU A 29 0.45 -5.71 6.59
CA GLU A 29 -0.65 -4.84 6.16
C GLU A 29 -0.22 -3.38 6.07
N VAL A 30 0.45 -2.88 7.11
CA VAL A 30 0.90 -1.48 7.18
C VAL A 30 1.85 -1.13 6.03
N GLN A 31 2.77 -2.03 5.71
CA GLN A 31 3.74 -1.83 4.64
C GLN A 31 3.05 -1.80 3.28
N LYS A 32 2.11 -2.73 3.05
CA LYS A 32 1.30 -2.77 1.82
C LYS A 32 0.43 -1.52 1.68
N SER A 33 -0.37 -1.20 2.70
CA SER A 33 -1.29 -0.06 2.65
C SER A 33 -0.56 1.27 2.49
N SER A 34 0.62 1.41 3.08
CA SER A 34 1.45 2.61 2.91
C SER A 34 1.90 2.77 1.45
N TYR A 35 2.35 1.70 0.82
CA TYR A 35 2.80 1.72 -0.56
C TYR A 35 1.64 1.94 -1.54
N ASP A 36 0.51 1.27 -1.31
CA ASP A 36 -0.70 1.42 -2.13
C ASP A 36 -1.22 2.88 -2.07
N ARG A 37 -1.22 3.49 -0.87
CA ARG A 37 -1.60 4.90 -0.69
C ARG A 37 -0.61 5.86 -1.35
N PHE A 38 0.68 5.56 -1.31
CA PHE A 38 1.70 6.39 -1.94
C PHE A 38 1.59 6.40 -3.47
N LEU A 39 1.28 5.24 -4.07
CA LEU A 39 1.21 5.09 -5.52
C LEU A 39 -0.15 5.48 -6.12
N GLN A 40 -1.25 5.11 -5.46
CA GLN A 40 -2.63 5.25 -6.00
C GLN A 40 -2.79 4.63 -7.40
N MET A 41 -2.14 3.48 -7.64
CA MET A 41 -1.99 2.87 -8.96
C MET A 41 -3.33 2.57 -9.65
N ASP A 42 -4.31 2.08 -8.89
CA ASP A 42 -5.64 1.70 -9.40
C ASP A 42 -6.66 2.86 -9.34
N THR A 43 -6.23 4.07 -8.96
CA THR A 43 -7.09 5.25 -8.87
C THR A 43 -6.96 6.10 -10.15
N PRO A 44 -8.07 6.40 -10.84
CA PRO A 44 -8.07 7.31 -11.99
C PRO A 44 -7.45 8.67 -11.64
N PRO A 45 -6.69 9.31 -12.55
CA PRO A 45 -5.99 10.56 -12.25
C PRO A 45 -6.87 11.67 -11.65
N GLN A 46 -8.13 11.78 -12.08
CA GLN A 46 -9.07 12.81 -11.62
C GLN A 46 -9.58 12.58 -10.20
N SER A 47 -9.46 11.37 -9.67
CA SER A 47 -9.91 10.99 -8.33
C SER A 47 -8.75 10.67 -7.40
N ARG A 48 -7.50 10.97 -7.79
CA ARG A 48 -6.34 10.77 -6.93
C ARG A 48 -6.31 11.82 -5.83
N ASP A 49 -6.05 11.36 -4.61
CA ASP A 49 -5.78 12.23 -3.48
C ASP A 49 -4.46 12.98 -3.69
N GLU A 50 -4.36 14.20 -3.16
CA GLU A 50 -3.15 15.01 -3.17
C GLU A 50 -2.12 14.49 -2.16
N SER A 51 -1.66 13.26 -2.35
CA SER A 51 -0.66 12.62 -1.50
C SER A 51 0.24 11.68 -2.29
N GLY A 52 1.42 11.38 -1.74
CA GLY A 52 2.36 10.46 -2.36
C GLY A 52 2.90 11.00 -3.69
N LEU A 53 2.87 10.19 -4.75
CA LEU A 53 3.38 10.61 -6.07
C LEU A 53 2.63 11.82 -6.65
N GLN A 54 1.31 11.90 -6.44
CA GLN A 54 0.49 13.00 -6.95
C GLN A 54 0.95 14.34 -6.36
N GLU A 55 1.21 14.37 -5.05
CA GLU A 55 1.71 15.55 -4.34
C GLU A 55 3.10 15.95 -4.83
N VAL A 56 4.01 14.97 -4.98
CA VAL A 56 5.36 15.20 -5.51
C VAL A 56 5.29 15.83 -6.90
N PHE A 57 4.48 15.30 -7.81
CA PHE A 57 4.36 15.87 -9.15
C PHE A 57 3.76 17.28 -9.12
N ARG A 58 2.72 17.53 -8.32
CA ARG A 58 2.14 18.87 -8.19
C ARG A 58 3.10 19.89 -7.58
N SER A 59 4.04 19.46 -6.72
CA SER A 59 5.04 20.35 -6.14
C SER A 59 6.15 20.75 -7.11
N VAL A 60 6.46 19.90 -8.10
CA VAL A 60 7.57 20.10 -9.04
C VAL A 60 7.09 20.72 -10.35
N PHE A 61 5.89 20.37 -10.79
CA PHE A 61 5.30 20.90 -12.02
C PHE A 61 4.47 22.17 -11.76
N PRO A 62 4.40 23.10 -12.72
CA PRO A 62 5.00 23.04 -14.05
C PRO A 62 6.50 23.37 -14.08
N ILE A 63 7.24 22.72 -14.97
CA ILE A 63 8.66 23.00 -15.20
C ILE A 63 8.78 23.91 -16.41
N LYS A 64 9.46 25.05 -16.24
CA LYS A 64 9.67 26.05 -17.30
C LYS A 64 11.12 26.05 -17.79
N ASP A 65 11.31 26.27 -19.09
CA ASP A 65 12.63 26.59 -19.65
C ASP A 65 13.07 27.99 -19.20
N PHE A 66 14.39 28.21 -19.07
CA PHE A 66 15.01 29.49 -18.73
C PHE A 66 14.63 30.61 -19.70
N SER A 67 14.38 30.28 -20.98
CA SER A 67 13.97 31.27 -21.98
C SER A 67 12.46 31.55 -21.99
N GLU A 68 11.69 30.94 -21.06
CA GLU A 68 10.22 30.98 -20.98
C GLU A 68 9.47 30.62 -22.28
N ARG A 69 10.12 29.88 -23.19
CA ARG A 69 9.52 29.49 -24.49
C ARG A 69 8.70 28.20 -24.42
N GLY A 70 8.85 27.43 -23.35
CA GLY A 70 8.19 26.14 -23.19
C GLY A 70 7.92 25.83 -21.72
N THR A 71 6.79 25.17 -21.48
CA THR A 71 6.37 24.70 -20.17
C THR A 71 5.97 23.24 -20.28
N LEU A 72 6.46 22.40 -19.36
CA LEU A 72 6.02 21.03 -19.20
C LEU A 72 5.01 20.97 -18.05
N GLU A 73 3.87 20.34 -18.28
CA GLU A 73 2.78 20.22 -17.32
C GLU A 73 2.51 18.75 -16.97
N PHE A 74 1.97 18.56 -15.77
CA PHE A 74 1.47 17.27 -15.30
C PHE A 74 -0.06 17.38 -15.16
N VAL A 75 -0.79 16.56 -15.94
CA VAL A 75 -2.25 16.61 -16.11
C VAL A 75 -2.91 15.29 -15.74
#